data_AF-A0A212SZ88-F1
#
_entry.id   AF-A0A212SZ88-F1
#
_cell.length_a   1.000
_cell.length_b   1.000
_cell.length_c   1.000
_cell.angle_alpha   90.00
_cell.angle_beta   90.00
_cell.angle_gamma   90.00
#
_symmetry.space_group_name_H-M   'P 1'
#
loop_
_entity.id
_entity.type
_entity.pdbx_description
1 polymer ?
#
loop_
_entity_poly.entity_id
_entity_poly.type
_entity_poly.pdbx_seq_one_letter_code
_entity_poly.pdbx_strand_id
1 'polypeptide(L)'
;MDLLNEVGMVWSVGDTPFWKNLGAARSYYAAHSTLACPRNTVWDGVALGQWLSNLRRPGGLGTDPVRAEERRRALEAIAPEWNPAGWPVDWQRHYAATRHLLAEEQGGVEPLPGITVNGIDVGTWTTRQTNPAVWDTLSPQQRQRLEALGLTRRTETAPAATTAAGKGGKGPAFERGITALTQFVQREGHLKVPRQHTETVVIDGQEHAVKAGIFLSNRKSRRAKLSTEQREQLATLGIDWTTAT
;
A
#
# COMPACT_ATOMS: atom_id res chain seq x y z
N MET A 1 43.68 -10.88 22.25
CA MET A 1 43.47 -10.14 20.99
C MET A 1 43.21 -11.09 19.81
N ASP A 2 42.78 -12.35 20.01
CA ASP A 2 42.65 -13.31 18.90
C ASP A 2 41.54 -14.33 19.12
N LEU A 3 40.28 -13.92 18.96
CA LEU A 3 39.14 -14.84 18.77
C LEU A 3 37.97 -14.18 18.03
N LEU A 4 38.27 -13.17 17.20
CA LEU A 4 37.28 -12.46 16.36
C LEU A 4 37.65 -12.46 14.86
N ASN A 5 38.52 -13.37 14.43
CA ASN A 5 38.94 -13.50 13.03
C ASN A 5 38.49 -14.85 12.39
N GLU A 6 37.76 -15.71 13.12
CA GLU A 6 37.37 -17.06 12.66
C GLU A 6 35.96 -17.12 12.05
N VAL A 7 35.52 -16.01 11.46
CA VAL A 7 34.58 -15.96 10.35
C VAL A 7 35.18 -14.88 9.48
N GLY A 8 35.46 -15.14 8.20
CA GLY A 8 36.19 -14.24 7.29
C GLY A 8 35.51 -12.88 6.98
N MET A 9 34.80 -12.28 7.94
CA MET A 9 34.32 -10.91 7.92
C MET A 9 35.41 -9.98 8.43
N VAL A 10 36.02 -9.24 7.51
CA VAL A 10 36.84 -8.08 7.85
C VAL A 10 35.92 -7.00 8.42
N TRP A 11 35.74 -6.98 9.74
CA TRP A 11 35.02 -5.89 10.42
C TRP A 11 35.88 -4.63 10.41
N SER A 12 35.81 -3.85 9.32
CA SER A 12 36.36 -2.50 9.36
C SER A 12 35.50 -1.65 10.30
N VAL A 13 36.11 -0.99 11.28
CA VAL A 13 35.42 -0.10 12.25
C VAL A 13 34.55 0.95 11.54
N GLY A 14 34.95 1.37 10.33
CA GLY A 14 34.22 2.30 9.48
C GLY A 14 32.88 1.78 8.91
N ASP A 15 32.58 0.49 9.01
CA ASP A 15 31.34 -0.11 8.50
C ASP A 15 30.26 -0.31 9.57
N THR A 16 30.60 -0.11 10.85
CA THR A 16 29.68 -0.20 11.99
C THR A 16 28.36 0.56 11.76
N PRO A 17 28.34 1.79 11.18
CA PRO A 17 27.09 2.51 10.93
C PRO A 17 26.18 1.82 9.89
N PHE A 18 26.75 1.15 8.87
CA PHE A 18 25.97 0.42 7.89
C PHE A 18 25.24 -0.75 8.55
N TRP A 19 25.97 -1.58 9.30
CA TRP A 19 25.42 -2.77 9.94
C TRP A 19 24.39 -2.42 11.01
N LYS A 20 24.59 -1.32 11.76
CA LYS A 20 23.57 -0.79 12.68
C LYS A 20 22.28 -0.41 11.93
N ASN A 21 22.40 0.36 10.85
CA ASN A 21 21.23 0.78 10.07
C ASN A 21 20.53 -0.39 9.36
N LEU A 22 21.28 -1.45 9.01
CA LEU A 22 20.74 -2.68 8.46
C LEU A 22 19.81 -3.39 9.46
N GLY A 23 20.10 -3.32 10.77
CA GLY A 23 19.20 -3.79 11.82
C GLY A 23 17.83 -3.10 11.78
N ALA A 24 17.81 -1.76 11.67
CA ALA A 24 16.58 -0.99 11.51
C ALA A 24 15.84 -1.35 10.20
N ALA A 25 16.57 -1.63 9.12
CA ALA A 25 15.97 -2.09 7.87
C ALA A 25 15.28 -3.45 8.01
N ARG A 26 15.88 -4.40 8.73
CA ARG A 26 15.25 -5.71 9.03
C ARG A 26 13.97 -5.54 9.84
N SER A 27 14.03 -4.75 10.90
CA SER A 27 12.87 -4.43 11.76
C SER A 27 11.74 -3.79 10.95
N TYR A 28 12.06 -2.79 10.11
CA TYR A 28 11.10 -2.16 9.23
C TYR A 28 10.51 -3.14 8.20
N TYR A 29 11.34 -4.00 7.60
CA TYR A 29 10.86 -5.01 6.65
C TYR A 29 9.95 -6.04 7.32
N ALA A 30 10.23 -6.46 8.55
CA ALA A 30 9.35 -7.36 9.29
C ALA A 30 7.96 -6.73 9.50
N ALA A 31 7.90 -5.43 9.79
CA ALA A 31 6.65 -4.71 10.02
C ALA A 31 5.88 -4.37 8.73
N HIS A 32 6.58 -4.11 7.61
CA HIS A 32 5.97 -3.54 6.41
C HIS A 32 6.13 -4.39 5.15
N SER A 33 6.92 -5.46 5.21
CA SER A 33 7.27 -6.35 4.10
C SER A 33 7.77 -5.61 2.84
N THR A 34 8.46 -4.48 3.04
CA THR A 34 9.09 -3.67 1.97
C THR A 34 10.19 -2.80 2.56
N LEU A 35 11.21 -2.46 1.75
CA LEU A 35 12.20 -1.41 2.06
C LEU A 35 11.93 -0.11 1.27
N ALA A 36 10.81 -0.02 0.55
CA ALA A 36 10.44 1.17 -0.19
C ALA A 36 9.78 2.23 0.72
N CYS A 37 10.38 2.60 1.86
CA CYS A 37 9.79 3.58 2.78
C CYS A 37 9.89 5.04 2.25
N PRO A 38 9.02 5.96 2.70
CA PRO A 38 9.19 7.40 2.48
C PRO A 38 10.57 7.93 2.88
N ARG A 39 11.04 8.99 2.20
CA ARG A 39 12.39 9.55 2.43
C ARG A 39 12.58 10.07 3.85
N ASN A 40 11.51 10.57 4.47
CA ASN A 40 11.50 11.10 5.84
C ASN A 40 11.21 10.03 6.91
N THR A 41 11.12 8.75 6.55
CA THR A 41 10.91 7.68 7.53
C THR A 41 12.08 7.62 8.50
N VAL A 42 11.76 7.77 9.79
CA VAL A 42 12.63 7.43 10.92
C VAL A 42 12.11 6.13 11.54
N TRP A 43 12.99 5.15 11.73
CA TRP A 43 12.67 3.84 12.29
C TRP A 43 13.80 3.39 13.21
N ASP A 44 13.48 2.95 14.43
CA ASP A 44 14.46 2.55 15.45
C ASP A 44 15.59 3.58 15.65
N GLY A 45 15.22 4.88 15.64
CA GLY A 45 16.17 6.00 15.78
C GLY A 45 17.06 6.27 14.56
N VAL A 46 16.88 5.53 13.45
CA VAL A 46 17.62 5.70 12.20
C VAL A 46 16.76 6.46 11.19
N ALA A 47 17.34 7.45 10.49
CA ALA A 47 16.73 8.09 9.33
C ALA A 47 16.71 7.14 8.12
N LEU A 48 15.96 6.04 8.25
CA LEU A 48 15.97 4.87 7.36
C LEU A 48 15.64 5.25 5.91
N GLY A 49 14.66 6.13 5.72
CA GLY A 49 14.27 6.60 4.39
C GLY A 49 15.41 7.30 3.66
N GLN A 50 16.07 8.23 4.34
CA GLN A 50 17.21 8.94 3.78
C GLN A 50 18.39 8.01 3.50
N TRP A 51 18.68 7.11 4.43
CA TRP A 51 19.76 6.14 4.31
C TRP A 51 19.54 5.22 3.09
N LEU A 52 18.37 4.59 2.96
CA LEU A 52 18.04 3.75 1.80
C LEU A 52 18.04 4.56 0.50
N SER A 53 17.53 5.80 0.50
CA SER A 53 17.60 6.68 -0.68
C SER A 53 19.04 6.98 -1.12
N ASN A 54 19.99 7.10 -0.18
CA ASN A 54 21.39 7.32 -0.51
C ASN A 54 22.04 6.04 -1.06
N LEU A 55 21.75 4.88 -0.47
CA LEU A 55 22.31 3.59 -0.92
C LEU A 55 21.89 3.22 -2.35
N ARG A 56 20.72 3.67 -2.81
CA ARG A 56 20.22 3.44 -4.19
C ARG A 56 20.88 4.30 -5.25
N ARG A 57 21.65 5.33 -4.87
CA ARG A 57 22.34 6.20 -5.84
C ARG A 57 23.53 5.43 -6.47
N PRO A 58 23.95 5.78 -7.69
CA PRO A 58 25.21 5.28 -8.24
C PRO A 58 26.36 5.52 -7.25
N GLY A 59 27.13 4.47 -6.94
CA GLY A 59 28.20 4.52 -5.93
C GLY A 59 27.74 4.66 -4.47
N GLY A 60 26.43 4.64 -4.19
CA GLY A 60 25.86 4.83 -2.86
C GLY A 60 26.22 3.73 -1.85
N LEU A 61 26.59 2.54 -2.34
CA LEU A 61 27.09 1.43 -1.53
C LEU A 61 28.58 1.56 -1.18
N GLY A 62 29.28 2.57 -1.72
CA GLY A 62 30.72 2.80 -1.53
C GLY A 62 31.51 2.60 -2.83
N THR A 63 32.75 3.10 -2.83
CA THR A 63 33.68 3.02 -3.97
C THR A 63 34.50 1.73 -4.02
N ASP A 64 34.66 1.06 -2.88
CA ASP A 64 35.31 -0.25 -2.81
C ASP A 64 34.34 -1.33 -3.32
N PRO A 65 34.68 -2.07 -4.40
CA PRO A 65 33.75 -2.97 -5.06
C PRO A 65 33.40 -4.21 -4.21
N VAL A 66 34.35 -4.72 -3.41
CA VAL A 66 34.12 -5.91 -2.56
C VAL A 66 33.15 -5.57 -1.44
N ARG A 67 33.35 -4.44 -0.77
CA ARG A 67 32.46 -3.96 0.29
C ARG A 67 31.10 -3.53 -0.26
N ALA A 68 31.06 -2.88 -1.43
CA ALA A 68 29.80 -2.48 -2.05
C ALA A 68 28.94 -3.72 -2.39
N GLU A 69 29.57 -4.78 -2.88
CA GLU A 69 28.95 -6.06 -3.16
C GLU A 69 28.42 -6.75 -1.89
N GLU A 70 29.18 -6.75 -0.80
CA GLU A 70 28.73 -7.29 0.49
C GLU A 70 27.50 -6.54 1.02
N ARG A 71 27.54 -5.20 1.01
CA ARG A 71 26.41 -4.36 1.43
C ARG A 71 25.17 -4.59 0.56
N ARG A 72 25.36 -4.78 -0.75
CA ARG A 72 24.29 -5.12 -1.69
C ARG A 72 23.63 -6.44 -1.31
N ARG A 73 24.42 -7.50 -1.12
CA ARG A 73 23.92 -8.83 -0.71
C ARG A 73 23.18 -8.77 0.63
N ALA A 74 23.68 -7.99 1.58
CA ALA A 74 23.05 -7.82 2.88
C ALA A 74 21.65 -7.18 2.80
N LEU A 75 21.45 -6.22 1.90
CA LEU A 75 20.13 -5.60 1.63
C LEU A 75 19.20 -6.53 0.85
N GLU A 76 19.72 -7.24 -0.16
CA GLU A 76 18.95 -8.20 -0.97
C GLU A 76 18.46 -9.38 -0.14
N ALA A 77 19.25 -9.81 0.85
CA ALA A 77 18.83 -10.83 1.82
C ALA A 77 17.63 -10.40 2.69
N ILE A 78 17.37 -9.10 2.81
CA ILE A 78 16.19 -8.56 3.50
C ILE A 78 15.04 -8.40 2.51
N ALA A 79 15.32 -7.73 1.40
CA ALA A 79 14.34 -7.47 0.36
C ALA A 79 15.05 -7.60 -1.00
N PRO A 80 14.80 -8.69 -1.77
CA PRO A 80 15.45 -8.92 -3.05
C PRO A 80 15.31 -7.73 -4.02
N GLU A 81 14.19 -7.02 -3.95
CA GLU A 81 13.90 -5.84 -4.78
C GLU A 81 14.03 -4.51 -4.02
N TRP A 82 14.95 -4.42 -3.06
CA TRP A 82 15.16 -3.17 -2.31
C TRP A 82 15.55 -1.99 -3.22
N ASN A 83 16.21 -2.26 -4.35
CA ASN A 83 16.60 -1.30 -5.38
C ASN A 83 16.14 -1.79 -6.78
N PRO A 84 14.88 -1.56 -7.17
CA PRO A 84 14.34 -2.06 -8.43
C PRO A 84 15.02 -1.44 -9.65
N ALA A 85 15.39 -2.28 -10.62
CA ALA A 85 15.87 -1.87 -11.93
C ALA A 85 14.70 -1.94 -12.93
N GLY A 86 14.16 -0.79 -13.33
CA GLY A 86 13.10 -0.72 -14.35
C GLY A 86 11.81 -0.04 -13.92
N TRP A 87 11.62 0.23 -12.62
CA TRP A 87 10.53 1.09 -12.14
C TRP A 87 10.93 1.93 -10.92
N PRO A 88 10.22 3.03 -10.64
CA PRO A 88 10.50 3.87 -9.48
C PRO A 88 10.25 3.14 -8.15
N VAL A 89 11.07 3.41 -7.13
CA VAL A 89 10.86 2.96 -5.74
C VAL A 89 9.48 3.37 -5.21
N ASP A 90 8.97 4.51 -5.68
CA ASP A 90 7.63 4.98 -5.32
C ASP A 90 6.54 4.00 -5.80
N TRP A 91 6.68 3.43 -7.00
CA TRP A 91 5.78 2.39 -7.49
C TRP A 91 5.83 1.14 -6.59
N GLN A 92 7.04 0.71 -6.19
CA GLN A 92 7.23 -0.42 -5.25
C GLN A 92 6.54 -0.16 -3.90
N ARG A 93 6.58 1.07 -3.41
CA ARG A 93 5.92 1.48 -2.16
C ARG A 93 4.41 1.35 -2.25
N HIS A 94 3.81 1.88 -3.32
CA HIS A 94 2.38 1.78 -3.55
C HIS A 94 1.95 0.33 -3.76
N TYR A 95 2.71 -0.44 -4.54
CA TYR A 95 2.47 -1.86 -4.71
C TYR A 95 2.49 -2.62 -3.38
N ALA A 96 3.47 -2.38 -2.50
CA ALA A 96 3.54 -3.02 -1.20
C ALA A 96 2.34 -2.67 -0.30
N ALA A 97 1.89 -1.41 -0.33
CA ALA A 97 0.70 -0.97 0.40
C ALA A 97 -0.58 -1.65 -0.13
N THR A 98 -0.72 -1.75 -1.45
CA THR A 98 -1.84 -2.45 -2.10
C THR A 98 -1.80 -3.95 -1.81
N ARG A 99 -0.64 -4.59 -1.93
CA ARG A 99 -0.46 -6.00 -1.57
C ARG A 99 -0.81 -6.26 -0.12
N HIS A 100 -0.35 -5.42 0.81
CA HIS A 100 -0.71 -5.56 2.22
C HIS A 100 -2.23 -5.47 2.45
N LEU A 101 -2.93 -4.59 1.73
CA LEU A 101 -4.38 -4.53 1.81
C LEU A 101 -5.07 -5.80 1.28
N LEU A 102 -4.54 -6.39 0.21
CA LEU A 102 -5.16 -7.47 -0.55
C LEU A 102 -4.67 -8.88 -0.18
N ALA A 103 -3.60 -9.02 0.61
CA ALA A 103 -2.94 -10.30 0.89
C ALA A 103 -3.71 -11.22 1.87
N GLU A 104 -4.76 -10.76 2.55
CA GLU A 104 -5.52 -11.55 3.55
C GLU A 104 -6.59 -12.49 2.93
N GLU A 105 -6.27 -13.08 1.78
CA GLU A 105 -7.02 -14.04 0.96
C GLU A 105 -8.30 -13.60 0.21
N GLN A 106 -8.25 -13.95 -1.08
CA GLN A 106 -9.26 -14.10 -2.13
C GLN A 106 -10.35 -13.02 -2.23
N GLY A 107 -10.02 -12.01 -3.03
CA GLY A 107 -11.00 -11.26 -3.81
C GLY A 107 -10.29 -10.24 -4.66
N GLY A 108 -10.26 -10.46 -5.98
CA GLY A 108 -9.72 -9.55 -7.00
C GLY A 108 -10.56 -8.27 -7.17
N VAL A 109 -11.00 -7.71 -6.06
CA VAL A 109 -11.83 -6.52 -6.02
C VAL A 109 -10.93 -5.32 -5.86
N GLU A 110 -11.02 -4.43 -6.83
CA GLU A 110 -10.25 -3.21 -6.81
C GLU A 110 -10.62 -2.33 -5.60
N PRO A 111 -9.65 -1.85 -4.80
CA PRO A 111 -9.93 -0.92 -3.73
C PRO A 111 -10.58 0.36 -4.25
N LEU A 112 -11.63 0.82 -3.55
CA LEU A 112 -12.27 2.09 -3.86
C LEU A 112 -11.32 3.28 -3.63
N PRO A 113 -11.35 4.33 -4.47
CA PRO A 113 -10.62 5.56 -4.24
C PRO A 113 -10.81 6.13 -2.82
N GLY A 114 -9.72 6.60 -2.21
CA GLY A 114 -9.70 7.12 -0.85
C GLY A 114 -9.45 6.07 0.24
N ILE A 115 -9.40 4.77 -0.11
CA ILE A 115 -8.88 3.73 0.80
C ILE A 115 -7.37 3.90 0.89
N THR A 116 -6.87 4.02 2.12
CA THR A 116 -5.45 4.27 2.38
C THR A 116 -4.79 3.23 3.25
N VAL A 117 -3.54 2.90 2.93
CA VAL A 117 -2.63 2.09 3.74
C VAL A 117 -1.33 2.88 3.95
N ASN A 118 -0.89 3.05 5.19
CA ASN A 118 0.33 3.82 5.53
C ASN A 118 0.38 5.22 4.88
N GLY A 119 -0.77 5.89 4.79
CA GLY A 119 -0.90 7.23 4.20
C GLY A 119 -1.00 7.26 2.66
N ILE A 120 -0.91 6.11 1.98
CA ILE A 120 -1.01 5.98 0.52
C ILE A 120 -2.43 5.65 0.13
N ASP A 121 -3.04 6.43 -0.77
CA ASP A 121 -4.35 6.13 -1.36
C ASP A 121 -4.21 5.02 -2.41
N VAL A 122 -4.36 3.78 -1.95
CA VAL A 122 -4.19 2.60 -2.78
C VAL A 122 -5.31 2.46 -3.79
N GLY A 123 -6.53 2.92 -3.50
CA GLY A 123 -7.65 2.83 -4.45
C GLY A 123 -7.50 3.77 -5.63
N THR A 124 -7.08 5.02 -5.38
CA THR A 124 -6.75 5.94 -6.47
C THR A 124 -5.56 5.42 -7.28
N TRP A 125 -4.56 4.84 -6.61
CA TRP A 125 -3.41 4.26 -7.28
C TRP A 125 -3.78 3.06 -8.15
N THR A 126 -4.57 2.10 -7.67
CA THR A 126 -5.01 0.94 -8.46
C THR A 126 -5.85 1.37 -9.65
N THR A 127 -6.75 2.34 -9.47
CA THR A 127 -7.58 2.89 -10.57
C THR A 127 -6.72 3.50 -11.66
N ARG A 128 -5.63 4.18 -11.28
CA ARG A 128 -4.66 4.68 -12.25
C ARG A 128 -3.90 3.54 -12.91
N GLN A 129 -3.44 2.53 -12.16
CA GLN A 129 -2.64 1.43 -12.72
C GLN A 129 -3.44 0.57 -13.71
N THR A 130 -4.75 0.37 -13.48
CA THR A 130 -5.63 -0.44 -14.34
C THR A 130 -6.19 0.34 -15.54
N ASN A 131 -5.94 1.65 -15.63
CA ASN A 131 -6.31 2.46 -16.79
C ASN A 131 -5.48 2.03 -18.02
N PRO A 132 -6.10 1.79 -19.19
CA PRO A 132 -5.41 1.45 -20.45
C PRO A 132 -4.16 2.27 -20.75
N ALA A 133 -4.27 3.59 -20.67
CA ALA A 133 -3.18 4.51 -21.02
C ALA A 133 -1.98 4.42 -20.08
N VAL A 134 -2.17 3.90 -18.86
CA VAL A 134 -1.08 3.65 -17.90
C VAL A 134 -0.62 2.20 -18.00
N TRP A 135 -1.55 1.25 -18.01
CA TRP A 135 -1.29 -0.18 -18.06
C TRP A 135 -0.39 -0.58 -19.24
N ASP A 136 -0.65 0.01 -20.40
CA ASP A 136 0.10 -0.31 -21.63
C ASP A 136 1.54 0.24 -21.58
N THR A 137 1.83 1.18 -20.68
CA THR A 137 3.19 1.70 -20.42
C THR A 137 3.94 0.93 -19.34
N LEU A 138 3.26 0.06 -18.58
CA LEU A 138 3.89 -0.73 -17.53
C LEU A 138 4.83 -1.79 -18.12
N SER A 139 5.90 -2.10 -17.40
CA SER A 139 6.74 -3.24 -17.75
C SER A 139 5.98 -4.57 -17.58
N PRO A 140 6.39 -5.66 -18.26
CA PRO A 140 5.79 -6.98 -18.07
C PRO A 140 5.77 -7.43 -16.60
N GLN A 141 6.85 -7.16 -15.87
CA GLN A 141 6.95 -7.51 -14.44
C GLN A 141 5.98 -6.70 -13.57
N GLN A 142 5.77 -5.41 -13.85
CA GLN A 142 4.76 -4.61 -13.14
C GLN A 142 3.35 -5.14 -13.40
N ARG A 143 3.01 -5.52 -14.64
CA ARG A 143 1.71 -6.12 -14.96
C ARG A 143 1.50 -7.43 -14.24
N GLN A 144 2.46 -8.37 -14.32
CA GLN A 144 2.41 -9.64 -13.61
C GLN A 144 2.19 -9.46 -12.10
N ARG A 145 2.85 -8.46 -11.51
CA ARG A 145 2.68 -8.12 -10.08
C ARG A 145 1.28 -7.63 -9.75
N LEU A 146 0.68 -6.80 -10.60
CA LEU A 146 -0.69 -6.31 -10.42
C LEU A 146 -1.72 -7.44 -10.63
N GLU A 147 -1.51 -8.28 -11.65
CA GLU A 147 -2.34 -9.45 -11.94
C GLU A 147 -2.33 -10.46 -10.80
N ALA A 148 -1.18 -10.66 -10.15
CA ALA A 148 -1.07 -11.49 -8.95
C ALA A 148 -1.88 -10.94 -7.75
N LEU A 149 -2.30 -9.67 -7.79
CA LEU A 149 -3.24 -9.06 -6.84
C LEU A 149 -4.69 -9.06 -7.34
N GLY A 150 -4.97 -9.68 -8.50
CA GLY A 150 -6.28 -9.69 -9.15
C GLY A 150 -6.62 -8.38 -9.87
N LEU A 151 -5.66 -7.51 -10.12
CA LEU A 151 -5.86 -6.25 -10.84
C LEU A 151 -5.58 -6.47 -12.33
N THR A 152 -6.54 -6.13 -13.19
CA THR A 152 -6.44 -6.30 -14.65
C THR A 152 -6.65 -4.97 -15.37
N ARG A 153 -6.15 -4.88 -16.61
CA ARG A 153 -6.43 -3.76 -17.51
C ARG A 153 -7.94 -3.59 -17.69
N ARG A 154 -8.45 -2.38 -17.49
CA ARG A 154 -9.86 -2.07 -17.79
C ARG A 154 -10.11 -2.04 -19.30
N THR A 155 -11.35 -2.31 -19.68
CA THR A 155 -11.83 -2.10 -21.06
C THR A 155 -12.11 -0.61 -21.29
N GLU A 156 -11.94 -0.13 -22.53
CA GLU A 156 -12.13 1.28 -22.92
C GLU A 156 -13.55 1.81 -22.65
N THR A 157 -14.53 0.90 -22.54
CA THR A 157 -15.94 1.18 -22.26
C THR A 157 -16.27 1.31 -20.77
N ALA A 158 -15.35 1.01 -19.86
CA ALA A 158 -15.55 1.32 -18.45
C ALA A 158 -15.33 2.83 -18.26
N PRO A 159 -16.34 3.61 -17.83
CA PRO A 159 -16.17 5.04 -17.64
C PRO A 159 -15.00 5.24 -16.68
N ALA A 160 -13.99 5.97 -17.15
CA ALA A 160 -12.87 6.37 -16.33
C ALA A 160 -13.47 7.07 -15.10
N ALA A 161 -13.35 6.45 -13.92
CA ALA A 161 -13.73 7.07 -12.67
C ALA A 161 -12.93 8.37 -12.58
N THR A 162 -13.57 9.47 -12.93
CA THR A 162 -12.98 10.80 -12.99
C THR A 162 -12.48 11.09 -11.59
N THR A 163 -11.17 11.28 -11.47
CA THR A 163 -10.53 11.83 -10.28
C THR A 163 -10.93 13.31 -10.17
N ALA A 164 -12.20 13.58 -9.90
CA ALA A 164 -12.61 14.87 -9.38
C ALA A 164 -12.28 14.86 -7.89
N ALA A 165 -11.09 15.37 -7.56
CA ALA A 165 -10.77 15.82 -6.22
C ALA A 165 -11.68 17.02 -5.87
N GLY A 166 -12.95 16.73 -5.59
CA GLY A 166 -13.93 17.69 -5.09
C GLY A 166 -14.00 17.58 -3.58
N LYS A 167 -13.62 18.65 -2.89
CA LYS A 167 -13.92 18.84 -1.46
C LYS A 167 -15.42 18.66 -1.24
N GLY A 168 -15.81 17.68 -0.43
CA GLY A 168 -17.10 17.69 0.27
C GLY A 168 -18.34 17.16 -0.46
N GLY A 169 -18.24 16.59 -1.67
CA GLY A 169 -19.38 15.96 -2.35
C GLY A 169 -19.34 14.42 -2.28
N LYS A 170 -20.50 13.77 -2.35
CA LYS A 170 -20.64 12.30 -2.51
C LYS A 170 -19.83 11.82 -3.71
N GLY A 171 -18.57 11.44 -3.50
CA GLY A 171 -17.79 10.81 -4.56
C GLY A 171 -18.43 9.46 -4.91
N PRO A 172 -18.44 9.02 -6.18
CA PRO A 172 -19.03 7.73 -6.59
C PRO A 172 -18.52 6.53 -5.77
N ALA A 173 -17.29 6.62 -5.26
CA ALA A 173 -16.69 5.63 -4.39
C ALA A 173 -17.32 5.56 -2.98
N PHE A 174 -17.69 6.71 -2.40
CA PHE A 174 -18.36 6.73 -1.11
C PHE A 174 -19.78 6.17 -1.23
N GLU A 175 -20.49 6.54 -2.28
CA GLU A 175 -21.82 6.03 -2.60
C GLU A 175 -21.81 4.51 -2.77
N ARG A 176 -20.90 3.95 -3.59
CA ARG A 176 -20.69 2.49 -3.69
C ARG A 176 -20.46 1.82 -2.35
N GLY A 177 -19.64 2.41 -1.49
CA GLY A 177 -19.37 1.89 -0.15
C GLY A 177 -20.59 1.89 0.75
N ILE A 178 -21.40 2.96 0.72
CA ILE A 178 -22.65 3.04 1.48
C ILE A 178 -23.68 2.04 0.94
N THR A 179 -23.88 1.96 -0.37
CA THR A 179 -24.81 0.99 -0.98
C THR A 179 -24.45 -0.44 -0.60
N ALA A 180 -23.16 -0.78 -0.61
CA ALA A 180 -22.67 -2.10 -0.18
C ALA A 180 -22.98 -2.39 1.29
N LEU A 181 -22.75 -1.41 2.18
CA LEU A 181 -23.08 -1.57 3.61
C LEU A 181 -24.60 -1.68 3.83
N THR A 182 -25.41 -0.89 3.13
CA THR A 182 -26.86 -0.95 3.18
C THR A 182 -27.37 -2.34 2.76
N GLN A 183 -26.88 -2.86 1.63
CA GLN A 183 -27.22 -4.20 1.14
C GLN A 183 -26.87 -5.29 2.17
N PHE A 184 -25.67 -5.21 2.78
CA PHE A 184 -25.27 -6.13 3.84
C PHE A 184 -26.21 -6.07 5.05
N VAL A 185 -26.55 -4.87 5.54
CA VAL A 185 -27.44 -4.69 6.69
C VAL A 185 -28.84 -5.20 6.41
N GLN A 186 -29.37 -4.95 5.22
CA GLN A 186 -30.69 -5.47 4.83
C GLN A 186 -30.73 -7.00 4.84
N ARG A 187 -29.62 -7.65 4.46
CA ARG A 187 -29.50 -9.11 4.39
C ARG A 187 -29.22 -9.76 5.75
N GLU A 188 -28.33 -9.18 6.55
CA GLU A 188 -27.80 -9.78 7.78
C GLU A 188 -28.40 -9.17 9.08
N GLY A 189 -29.07 -8.02 8.97
CA GLY A 189 -29.63 -7.29 10.11
C GLY A 189 -28.59 -6.61 11.03
N HIS A 190 -27.30 -6.65 10.69
CA HIS A 190 -26.23 -6.07 11.52
C HIS A 190 -25.06 -5.51 10.68
N LEU A 191 -24.21 -4.67 11.28
CA LEU A 191 -23.00 -4.10 10.63
C LEU A 191 -21.66 -4.76 10.99
N LYS A 192 -21.69 -6.00 11.51
CA LYS A 192 -20.48 -6.79 11.76
C LYS A 192 -19.94 -7.39 10.46
N VAL A 193 -19.51 -6.53 9.54
CA VAL A 193 -19.01 -6.92 8.23
C VAL A 193 -17.61 -7.54 8.38
N PRO A 194 -17.39 -8.81 8.00
CA PRO A 194 -16.05 -9.38 7.97
C PRO A 194 -15.12 -8.52 7.11
N ARG A 195 -13.86 -8.36 7.53
CA ARG A 195 -12.91 -7.43 6.88
C ARG A 195 -12.82 -7.64 5.37
N GLN A 196 -12.80 -8.89 4.91
CA GLN A 196 -12.66 -9.26 3.49
C GLN A 196 -13.98 -9.44 2.75
N HIS A 197 -15.13 -9.19 3.40
CA HIS A 197 -16.45 -9.36 2.80
C HIS A 197 -16.64 -8.46 1.58
N THR A 198 -17.16 -9.05 0.51
CA THR A 198 -17.46 -8.37 -0.75
C THR A 198 -18.97 -8.35 -0.98
N GLU A 199 -19.50 -7.19 -1.34
CA GLU A 199 -20.86 -7.03 -1.85
C GLU A 199 -20.80 -6.61 -3.32
N THR A 200 -21.60 -7.24 -4.17
CA THR A 200 -21.82 -6.76 -5.54
C THR A 200 -23.00 -5.81 -5.53
N VAL A 201 -22.78 -4.56 -5.93
CA VAL A 201 -23.82 -3.52 -5.97
C VAL A 201 -24.00 -3.00 -7.39
N VAL A 202 -25.24 -2.69 -7.76
CA VAL A 202 -25.56 -2.06 -9.05
C VAL A 202 -25.74 -0.57 -8.86
N ILE A 203 -24.93 0.26 -9.52
CA ILE A 203 -25.09 1.72 -9.56
C ILE A 203 -25.04 2.16 -11.02
N ASP A 204 -25.99 3.00 -11.44
CA ASP A 204 -26.13 3.46 -12.83
C ASP A 204 -26.16 2.32 -13.86
N GLY A 205 -26.76 1.18 -13.48
CA GLY A 205 -26.86 -0.01 -14.32
C GLY A 205 -25.56 -0.82 -14.46
N GLN A 206 -24.51 -0.50 -13.70
CA GLN A 206 -23.24 -1.23 -13.70
C GLN A 206 -23.02 -1.98 -12.40
N GLU A 207 -22.59 -3.25 -12.51
CA GLU A 207 -22.19 -4.05 -11.35
C GLU A 207 -20.80 -3.64 -10.84
N HIS A 208 -20.71 -3.48 -9.52
CA HIS A 208 -19.49 -3.16 -8.81
C HIS A 208 -19.30 -4.10 -7.63
N ALA A 209 -18.22 -4.86 -7.64
CA ALA A 209 -17.76 -5.55 -6.44
C ALA A 209 -17.13 -4.55 -5.46
N VAL A 210 -17.53 -4.59 -4.19
CA VAL A 210 -17.08 -3.68 -3.13
C VAL A 210 -16.65 -4.46 -1.90
N LYS A 211 -15.39 -4.31 -1.47
CA LYS A 211 -14.89 -4.83 -0.20
C LYS A 211 -15.44 -4.02 0.99
N ALA A 212 -16.68 -4.29 1.38
CA ALA A 212 -17.45 -3.54 2.36
C ALA A 212 -16.77 -3.47 3.74
N GLY A 213 -16.15 -4.57 4.20
CA GLY A 213 -15.42 -4.61 5.47
C GLY A 213 -14.19 -3.71 5.49
N ILE A 214 -13.42 -3.70 4.39
CA ILE A 214 -12.26 -2.81 4.21
C ILE A 214 -12.71 -1.36 4.18
N PHE A 215 -13.78 -1.05 3.43
CA PHE A 215 -14.32 0.30 3.36
C PHE A 215 -14.71 0.82 4.75
N LEU A 216 -15.48 0.03 5.51
CA LEU A 216 -15.92 0.39 6.87
C LEU A 216 -14.73 0.59 7.82
N SER A 217 -13.76 -0.33 7.81
CA SER A 217 -12.54 -0.23 8.62
C SER A 217 -11.74 1.03 8.30
N ASN A 218 -11.55 1.33 7.00
CA ASN A 218 -10.81 2.52 6.58
C ASN A 218 -11.53 3.80 7.02
N ARG A 219 -12.85 3.88 6.85
CA ARG A 219 -13.64 5.05 7.28
C ARG A 219 -13.59 5.27 8.79
N LYS A 220 -13.66 4.20 9.59
CA LYS A 220 -13.48 4.27 11.05
C LYS A 220 -12.12 4.87 11.43
N SER A 221 -11.03 4.37 10.81
CA SER A 221 -9.67 4.88 11.08
C SER A 221 -9.47 6.34 10.69
N ARG A 222 -10.25 6.83 9.71
CA ARG A 222 -10.17 8.19 9.17
C ARG A 222 -11.38 9.05 9.52
N ARG A 223 -12.13 8.71 10.57
CA ARG A 223 -13.35 9.41 10.99
C ARG A 223 -13.19 10.92 11.15
N ALA A 224 -12.01 11.37 11.57
CA ALA A 224 -11.67 12.80 11.72
C ALA A 224 -11.71 13.58 10.39
N LYS A 225 -11.62 12.89 9.24
CA LYS A 225 -11.64 13.49 7.90
C LYS A 225 -13.00 13.37 7.19
N LEU A 226 -14.01 12.79 7.84
CA LEU A 226 -15.36 12.68 7.27
C LEU A 226 -16.11 14.01 7.41
N SER A 227 -16.83 14.39 6.35
CA SER A 227 -17.79 15.51 6.42
C SER A 227 -18.97 15.16 7.32
N THR A 228 -19.72 16.19 7.75
CA THR A 228 -20.95 16.01 8.55
C THR A 228 -21.95 15.09 7.84
N GLU A 229 -22.23 15.34 6.56
CA GLU A 229 -23.14 14.52 5.75
C GLU A 229 -22.69 13.05 5.68
N GLN A 230 -21.40 12.78 5.49
CA GLN A 230 -20.88 11.41 5.45
C GLN A 230 -21.05 10.68 6.80
N ARG A 231 -20.93 11.41 7.92
CA ARG A 231 -21.16 10.84 9.26
C ARG A 231 -22.63 10.53 9.47
N GLU A 232 -23.53 11.40 9.03
CA GLU A 232 -24.98 11.19 9.10
C GLU A 232 -25.39 9.96 8.26
N GLN A 233 -24.90 9.82 7.03
CA GLN A 233 -25.19 8.66 6.19
C GLN A 233 -24.73 7.33 6.81
N LEU A 234 -23.57 7.32 7.47
CA LEU A 234 -23.09 6.15 8.20
C LEU A 234 -23.88 5.92 9.50
N ALA A 235 -24.31 6.97 10.19
CA ALA A 235 -25.11 6.89 11.42
C ALA A 235 -26.49 6.26 11.16
N THR A 236 -27.12 6.57 10.02
CA THR A 236 -28.40 5.97 9.59
C THR A 236 -28.31 4.45 9.46
N LEU A 237 -27.12 3.89 9.23
CA LEU A 237 -26.91 2.43 9.17
C LEU A 237 -26.71 1.79 10.55
N GLY A 238 -26.78 2.56 11.64
CA GLY A 238 -26.56 2.07 13.01
C GLY A 238 -25.08 1.98 13.40
N ILE A 239 -24.24 2.91 12.92
CA ILE A 239 -22.82 2.97 13.27
C ILE A 239 -22.60 3.82 14.53
N ASP A 240 -22.16 3.20 15.62
CA ASP A 240 -22.09 3.87 16.92
C ASP A 240 -20.97 4.92 17.04
N TRP A 241 -19.94 4.87 16.18
CA TRP A 241 -18.81 5.82 16.25
C TRP A 241 -19.00 7.07 15.39
N THR A 242 -20.15 7.21 14.71
CA THR A 242 -20.44 8.36 13.85
C THR A 242 -21.28 9.43 14.51
N THR A 243 -21.91 9.12 15.64
CA THR A 243 -22.55 10.11 16.51
C THR A 243 -21.47 10.86 17.28
N ALA A 244 -21.49 12.19 17.21
CA ALA A 244 -20.70 13.00 18.11
C ALA A 244 -21.30 12.83 19.52
N THR A 245 -20.49 12.41 20.48
CA THR A 245 -20.77 12.71 21.89
C THR A 245 -20.53 14.19 22.13
#